data_AF-A0A1V5NNU7-F1
#
_entry.id   AF-A0A1V5NNU7-F1
#
_cell.length_a   1.000
_cell.length_b   1.000
_cell.length_c   1.000
_cell.angle_alpha   90.00
_cell.angle_beta   90.00
_cell.angle_gamma   90.00
#
_symmetry.space_group_name_H-M   'P 1'
#
loop_
_entity.id
_entity.type
_entity.pdbx_description
1 polymer ?
#
loop_
_entity_poly.entity_id
_entity_poly.type
_entity_poly.pdbx_seq_one_letter_code
_entity_poly.pdbx_strand_id
1 'polypeptide(L)'
;MICDRSERRATNHERFDKVIIAAMKQSMHAFKPVLNLQTDFRQYILNSAPGFIAHCMDTPKMPLKQFNFDPKGVSVLIGPEGDFTSEEVAFAVQNGWTAVSLGSSRLRTETAALVAVHTVNLLMDNS
;
A
#
# COMPACT_ATOMS: atom_id res chain seq x y z
N MET A 1 2.21 -1.59 9.07
CA MET A 1 3.39 -2.40 8.72
C MET A 1 4.61 -1.73 9.31
N ILE A 2 5.50 -2.51 9.93
CA ILE A 2 6.76 -2.01 10.49
C ILE A 2 7.87 -2.40 9.51
N CYS A 3 8.53 -1.39 8.96
CA CYS A 3 9.67 -1.53 8.05
C CYS A 3 10.92 -0.98 8.72
N ASP A 4 12.09 -1.25 8.15
CA ASP A 4 13.38 -0.81 8.72
C ASP A 4 13.44 0.71 8.96
N ARG A 5 12.89 1.49 8.01
CA ARG A 5 12.86 2.96 8.05
C ARG A 5 11.51 3.55 8.48
N SER A 6 10.68 2.77 9.17
CA SER A 6 9.41 3.27 9.70
C SER A 6 9.59 4.05 10.99
N GLU A 7 8.85 5.17 11.15
CA GLU A 7 8.77 5.84 12.44
C GLU A 7 8.08 4.91 13.46
N ARG A 8 8.77 4.59 14.54
CA ARG A 8 8.23 3.77 15.64
C ARG A 8 7.41 4.64 16.59
N ARG A 9 6.24 5.08 16.13
CA ARG A 9 5.21 5.67 17.00
C ARG A 9 4.14 4.62 17.29
N ALA A 10 3.70 4.56 18.55
CA ALA A 10 2.53 3.78 18.92
C ALA A 10 1.32 4.32 18.15
N THR A 11 0.78 3.51 17.24
CA THR A 11 -0.42 3.89 16.48
C THR A 11 -1.59 3.97 17.44
N ASN A 12 -2.20 5.15 17.57
CA ASN A 12 -3.44 5.31 18.34
C ASN A 12 -4.61 4.73 17.53
N HIS A 13 -4.79 3.41 17.65
CA HIS A 13 -5.77 2.64 16.88
C HIS A 13 -7.19 3.17 17.07
N GLU A 14 -7.57 3.53 18.29
CA GLU A 14 -8.89 4.08 18.61
C GLU A 14 -9.14 5.41 17.90
N ARG A 15 -8.12 6.29 17.82
CA ARG A 15 -8.20 7.54 17.09
C ARG A 15 -8.43 7.29 15.59
N PHE A 16 -7.69 6.37 14.97
CA PHE A 16 -7.87 6.07 13.55
C PHE A 16 -9.22 5.42 13.25
N ASP A 17 -9.71 4.56 14.15
CA ASP A 17 -11.04 3.96 14.00
C ASP A 17 -12.14 5.04 13.96
N LYS A 18 -12.06 6.05 14.84
CA LYS A 18 -12.97 7.20 14.84
C LYS A 18 -12.89 7.99 13.53
N VAL A 19 -11.69 8.20 12.99
CA VAL A 19 -11.49 8.90 11.71
C VAL A 19 -12.13 8.10 10.56
N ILE A 20 -11.93 6.77 10.52
CA ILE A 20 -12.52 5.90 9.50
C ILE A 20 -14.05 5.99 9.55
N ILE A 21 -14.64 5.86 10.74
CA ILE A 21 -16.10 5.95 10.91
C ILE A 21 -16.64 7.32 10.48
N ALA A 22 -15.94 8.41 10.84
CA ALA A 22 -16.35 9.75 10.43
C ALA A 22 -16.30 9.93 8.90
N ALA A 23 -15.22 9.46 8.26
CA ALA A 23 -15.06 9.54 6.82
C ALA A 23 -16.15 8.75 6.08
N MET A 24 -16.45 7.52 6.50
CA MET A 24 -17.52 6.71 5.91
C MET A 24 -18.89 7.38 5.99
N LYS A 25 -19.23 7.97 7.15
CA LYS A 25 -20.50 8.66 7.34
C LYS A 25 -20.63 9.87 6.41
N GLN A 26 -19.53 10.59 6.20
CA GLN A 26 -19.49 11.76 5.30
C GLN A 26 -19.54 11.36 3.82
N SER A 27 -18.93 10.24 3.44
CA SER A 27 -18.90 9.74 2.07
C SER A 27 -20.07 8.81 1.72
N MET A 28 -21.02 8.61 2.62
CA MET A 28 -22.17 7.70 2.48
C MET A 28 -21.77 6.26 2.10
N HIS A 29 -20.59 5.82 2.54
CA HIS A 29 -20.10 4.47 2.29
C HIS A 29 -20.58 3.51 3.38
N ALA A 30 -21.25 2.42 2.99
CA ALA A 30 -21.77 1.41 3.91
C ALA A 30 -20.69 0.44 4.44
N PHE A 31 -19.54 0.37 3.77
CA PHE A 31 -18.46 -0.56 4.12
C PHE A 31 -17.39 0.12 4.99
N LYS A 32 -17.05 -0.50 6.12
CA LYS A 32 -15.96 -0.05 7.01
C LYS A 32 -14.63 -0.67 6.59
N PRO A 33 -13.65 0.12 6.12
CA PRO A 33 -12.29 -0.38 5.93
C PRO A 33 -11.75 -1.00 7.23
N VAL A 34 -11.13 -2.17 7.11
CA VAL A 34 -10.51 -2.85 8.25
C VAL A 34 -9.16 -2.19 8.56
N LEU A 35 -9.05 -1.65 9.78
CA LEU A 35 -7.77 -1.18 10.30
C LEU A 35 -7.05 -2.36 10.97
N ASN A 36 -5.99 -2.87 10.36
CA ASN A 36 -5.18 -3.95 10.94
C ASN A 36 -4.18 -3.41 11.98
N LEU A 37 -3.79 -4.27 12.91
CA LEU A 37 -2.68 -3.98 13.82
C LEU A 37 -1.35 -3.89 13.06
N GLN A 38 -0.34 -3.28 13.69
CA GLN A 38 0.99 -3.22 13.11
C GLN A 38 1.60 -4.62 13.05
N THR A 39 1.95 -5.07 11.84
CA THR A 39 2.69 -6.31 11.58
C THR A 39 4.07 -5.99 11.04
N ASP A 40 5.05 -6.83 11.33
CA ASP A 40 6.39 -6.80 10.71
C ASP A 40 6.31 -6.99 9.19
N PHE A 41 7.14 -6.27 8.44
CA PHE A 41 7.18 -6.35 6.97
C PHE A 41 7.42 -7.77 6.47
N ARG A 42 8.44 -8.47 6.98
CA ARG A 42 8.78 -9.82 6.50
C ARG A 42 7.68 -10.82 6.82
N GLN A 43 7.13 -10.75 8.03
CA GLN A 43 5.98 -11.58 8.40
C GLN A 43 4.77 -11.31 7.50
N TYR A 44 4.50 -10.06 7.14
CA TYR A 44 3.39 -9.72 6.26
C TYR A 44 3.59 -10.31 4.86
N ILE A 45 4.79 -10.18 4.28
CA ILE A 45 5.13 -10.72 2.96
C ILE A 45 4.95 -12.24 2.90
N LEU A 46 5.36 -12.97 3.94
CA LEU A 46 5.29 -14.43 3.97
C LEU A 46 3.87 -14.99 4.19
N ASN A 47 2.98 -14.22 4.81
CA ASN A 47 1.64 -14.68 5.22
C ASN A 47 0.50 -14.12 4.35
N SER A 48 0.81 -13.32 3.33
CA SER A 48 -0.20 -12.66 2.48
C SER A 48 -0.10 -13.12 1.03
N ALA A 49 -1.23 -13.08 0.32
CA ALA A 49 -1.21 -13.26 -1.13
C ALA A 49 -0.37 -12.13 -1.78
N PRO A 50 0.54 -12.45 -2.73
CA PRO A 50 1.38 -11.45 -3.35
C PRO A 50 0.55 -10.39 -4.11
N GLY A 51 0.99 -9.14 -4.02
CA GLY A 51 0.42 -8.03 -4.76
C GLY A 51 1.53 -7.15 -5.34
N PHE A 52 1.38 -5.84 -5.17
CA PHE A 52 2.31 -4.84 -5.70
C PHE A 52 3.09 -4.16 -4.59
N ILE A 53 4.34 -3.79 -4.86
CA ILE A 53 5.19 -2.99 -3.96
C ILE A 53 5.64 -1.72 -4.70
N ALA A 54 5.18 -0.57 -4.20
CA ALA A 54 5.55 0.73 -4.75
C ALA A 54 6.76 1.29 -4.00
N HIS A 55 7.80 1.65 -4.75
CA HIS A 55 9.02 2.24 -4.20
C HIS A 55 9.63 3.27 -5.16
N CYS A 56 10.50 4.15 -4.64
CA CYS A 56 11.15 5.21 -5.41
C CYS A 56 12.54 4.83 -5.93
N MET A 57 13.09 3.67 -5.52
CA MET A 57 14.41 3.21 -5.97
C MET A 57 14.51 3.04 -7.49
N ASP A 58 15.70 3.25 -8.04
CA ASP A 58 16.00 3.09 -9.46
C ASP A 58 16.28 1.61 -9.83
N THR A 59 15.27 0.78 -9.66
CA THR A 59 15.25 -0.62 -10.08
C THR A 59 14.15 -0.82 -11.12
N PRO A 60 14.19 -1.91 -11.92
CA PRO A 60 13.16 -2.24 -12.88
C PRO A 60 11.77 -2.30 -12.21
N LYS A 61 10.87 -1.44 -12.67
CA LYS A 61 9.50 -1.32 -12.16
C LYS A 61 8.56 -0.95 -13.29
N MET A 62 7.35 -1.49 -13.26
CA MET A 62 6.31 -1.16 -14.24
C MET A 62 5.32 -0.15 -13.63
N PRO A 63 4.80 0.81 -14.41
CA PRO A 63 3.73 1.69 -13.93
C PRO A 63 2.52 0.87 -13.46
N LEU A 64 2.01 1.15 -12.25
CA LEU A 64 0.86 0.44 -11.68
C LEU A 64 -0.36 0.46 -12.61
N LYS A 65 -0.53 1.55 -13.37
CA LYS A 65 -1.62 1.73 -14.34
C LYS A 65 -1.57 0.81 -15.57
N GLN A 66 -0.50 0.02 -15.75
CA GLN A 66 -0.36 -0.93 -16.86
C GLN A 66 -0.84 -2.34 -16.49
N PHE A 67 -1.24 -2.55 -15.23
CA PHE A 67 -1.72 -3.84 -14.76
C PHE A 67 -3.25 -3.91 -14.80
N ASN A 68 -3.74 -5.10 -15.09
CA ASN A 68 -5.13 -5.46 -14.85
C ASN A 68 -5.25 -6.03 -13.43
N PHE A 69 -6.34 -5.70 -12.75
CA PHE A 69 -6.56 -6.06 -11.36
C PHE A 69 -7.59 -7.17 -11.23
N ASP A 70 -7.37 -8.09 -10.28
CA ASP A 70 -8.37 -9.08 -9.93
C ASP A 70 -9.52 -8.38 -9.17
N PRO A 71 -10.77 -8.47 -9.65
CA PRO A 71 -11.92 -7.88 -8.96
C PRO A 71 -12.16 -8.48 -7.56
N LYS A 72 -11.55 -9.63 -7.24
CA LYS A 72 -11.59 -10.22 -5.89
C LYS A 72 -10.72 -9.45 -4.88
N GLY A 73 -9.76 -8.65 -5.34
CA GLY A 73 -8.97 -7.78 -4.48
C GLY A 73 -7.55 -7.52 -4.97
N VAL A 74 -7.01 -6.38 -4.54
CA VAL A 74 -5.65 -5.92 -4.86
C VAL A 74 -4.95 -5.48 -3.57
N SER A 75 -3.70 -5.92 -3.41
CA SER A 75 -2.82 -5.41 -2.34
C SER A 75 -1.70 -4.56 -2.94
N VAL A 76 -1.49 -3.37 -2.38
CA VAL A 76 -0.40 -2.47 -2.76
C VAL A 76 0.34 -2.03 -1.50
N LEU A 77 1.65 -2.30 -1.44
CA LEU A 77 2.52 -1.85 -0.35
C LEU A 77 3.08 -0.48 -0.67
N ILE A 78 2.95 0.42 0.30
CA ILE A 78 3.52 1.77 0.27
C ILE A 78 4.55 1.87 1.39
N GLY A 79 5.75 2.33 1.04
CA GLY A 79 6.84 2.49 1.99
C GLY A 79 6.62 3.63 2.99
N PRO A 80 7.34 3.62 4.12
CA PRO A 80 7.39 4.76 5.04
C PRO A 80 8.08 5.98 4.39
N GLU A 81 8.19 7.10 5.11
CA GLU A 81 8.81 8.33 4.61
C GLU A 81 10.27 8.11 4.11
N GLY A 82 10.99 7.16 4.74
CA GLY A 82 12.33 6.73 4.34
C GLY A 82 12.39 5.70 3.19
N ASP A 83 11.23 5.37 2.62
CA ASP A 83 10.99 4.29 1.65
C ASP A 83 11.38 2.89 2.17
N PHE A 84 11.06 1.85 1.41
CA PHE A 84 11.60 0.51 1.62
C PHE A 84 13.10 0.47 1.35
N THR A 85 13.82 -0.43 2.02
CA THR A 85 15.21 -0.71 1.66
C THR A 85 15.30 -1.60 0.42
N SER A 86 16.49 -1.63 -0.21
CA SER A 86 16.78 -2.55 -1.33
C SER A 86 16.54 -4.00 -0.96
N GLU A 87 16.88 -4.37 0.29
CA GLU A 87 16.71 -5.72 0.81
C GLU A 87 15.23 -6.05 1.04
N GLU A 88 14.42 -5.10 1.52
CA GLU A 88 12.98 -5.28 1.70
C GLU A 88 12.28 -5.47 0.35
N VAL A 89 12.61 -4.66 -0.67
CA VAL A 89 12.04 -4.81 -2.01
C VAL A 89 12.49 -6.11 -2.66
N ALA A 90 13.78 -6.45 -2.58
CA ALA A 90 14.28 -7.71 -3.10
C ALA A 90 13.60 -8.91 -2.42
N PHE A 91 13.40 -8.86 -1.10
CA PHE A 91 12.70 -9.90 -0.36
C PHE A 91 11.23 -10.04 -0.80
N ALA A 92 10.51 -8.94 -0.98
CA ALA A 92 9.14 -8.96 -1.47
C ALA A 92 9.07 -9.58 -2.88
N VAL A 93 9.94 -9.14 -3.79
CA VAL A 93 9.98 -9.64 -5.18
C VAL A 93 10.31 -11.12 -5.24
N GLN A 94 11.26 -11.59 -4.42
CA GLN A 94 11.58 -13.03 -4.29
C GLN A 94 10.38 -13.86 -3.80
N ASN A 95 9.45 -13.25 -3.07
CA ASN A 95 8.21 -13.88 -2.59
C ASN A 95 7.00 -13.56 -3.47
N GLY A 96 7.23 -13.20 -4.74
CA GLY A 96 6.18 -13.07 -5.75
C GLY A 96 5.50 -11.70 -5.82
N TRP A 97 5.94 -10.71 -5.04
CA TRP A 97 5.41 -9.34 -5.16
C TRP A 97 5.96 -8.65 -6.41
N THR A 98 5.15 -7.81 -7.04
CA THR A 98 5.53 -7.08 -8.25
C THR A 98 5.92 -5.64 -7.94
N ALA A 99 7.14 -5.25 -8.31
CA ALA A 99 7.62 -3.88 -8.15
C ALA A 99 6.96 -2.91 -9.13
N VAL A 100 6.40 -1.81 -8.62
CA VAL A 100 5.64 -0.84 -9.43
C VAL A 100 6.05 0.62 -9.17
N SER A 101 5.81 1.46 -10.16
CA SER A 101 5.87 2.93 -10.02
C SER A 101 4.46 3.54 -10.00
N LEU A 102 4.31 4.62 -9.22
CA LEU A 102 3.07 5.42 -9.16
C LEU A 102 3.16 6.70 -10.01
N GLY A 103 4.23 6.86 -10.79
CA GLY A 103 4.52 8.04 -11.60
C GLY A 103 6.00 8.35 -11.65
N SER A 104 6.35 9.48 -12.27
CA SER A 104 7.71 10.00 -12.37
C SER A 104 8.13 10.83 -11.15
N SER A 105 7.16 11.34 -10.39
CA SER A 105 7.41 12.18 -9.22
C SER A 105 7.61 11.33 -7.97
N ARG A 106 8.49 11.79 -7.08
CA ARG A 106 8.58 11.28 -5.71
C ARG A 106 7.38 11.77 -4.90
N LEU A 107 6.58 10.84 -4.39
CA LEU A 107 5.39 11.13 -3.59
C LEU A 107 5.70 10.91 -2.10
N ARG A 108 5.06 11.70 -1.22
CA ARG A 108 5.01 11.40 0.23
C ARG A 108 4.18 10.14 0.47
N THR A 109 4.39 9.46 1.59
CA THR A 109 3.71 8.19 1.91
C THR A 109 2.19 8.27 1.78
N GLU A 110 1.55 9.32 2.30
CA GLU A 110 0.09 9.48 2.25
C GLU A 110 -0.40 9.76 0.82
N THR A 111 0.34 10.56 0.05
CA THR A 111 0.01 10.85 -1.35
C THR A 111 0.17 9.60 -2.22
N ALA A 112 1.22 8.82 -1.99
CA ALA A 112 1.43 7.54 -2.68
C ALA A 112 0.27 6.56 -2.42
N ALA A 113 -0.18 6.45 -1.16
CA ALA A 113 -1.33 5.63 -0.82
C ALA A 113 -2.62 6.09 -1.54
N LEU A 114 -2.87 7.40 -1.58
CA LEU A 114 -4.04 7.95 -2.28
C LEU A 114 -3.98 7.70 -3.80
N VAL A 115 -2.81 7.91 -4.42
CA VAL A 115 -2.60 7.68 -5.85
C VAL A 115 -2.79 6.20 -6.19
N ALA A 116 -2.26 5.29 -5.37
CA ALA A 116 -2.41 3.86 -5.57
C ALA A 116 -3.89 3.44 -5.51
N VAL A 117 -4.61 3.82 -4.45
CA VAL A 117 -6.04 3.51 -4.29
C VAL A 117 -6.86 4.09 -5.43
N HIS A 118 -6.63 5.35 -5.81
CA HIS A 118 -7.34 5.98 -6.91
C HIS A 118 -7.08 5.28 -8.25
N THR A 119 -5.83 4.95 -8.55
CA THR A 119 -5.44 4.27 -9.80
C THR A 119 -6.10 2.90 -9.90
N VAL A 120 -6.07 2.12 -8.80
CA VAL A 120 -6.72 0.81 -8.76
C VAL A 120 -8.24 0.94 -8.95
N ASN A 121 -8.89 1.85 -8.22
CA ASN A 121 -10.33 2.05 -8.33
C ASN A 121 -10.76 2.48 -9.74
N LEU A 122 -10.04 3.45 -10.33
CA LEU A 122 -10.32 3.93 -11.68
C LEU A 122 -10.22 2.80 -12.73
N LEU A 123 -9.26 1.89 -12.58
CA LEU A 123 -9.07 0.80 -13.53
C LEU A 123 -10.07 -0.33 -13.31
N MET A 124 -10.48 -0.59 -12.07
CA MET A 124 -11.53 -1.59 -11.78
C MET A 124 -12.93 -1.10 -12.17
N ASP A 125 -13.23 0.20 -12.05
CA ASP A 125 -14.52 0.78 -12.47
C ASP A 125 -14.71 0.76 -13.99
N ASN A 126 -13.62 0.69 -14.76
CA ASN A 126 -13.63 0.67 -16.23
C ASN A 126 -13.50 -0.76 -16.81
N SER A 127 -13.61 -1.80 -15.99
CA SER A 127 -13.46 -3.22 -16.38
C SER A 127 -14.77 -4.00 -16.38
#